data_AF-A0A060CBQ4-F1
#
_entry.id   AF-A0A060CBQ4-F1
#
_cell.length_a   1.000
_cell.length_b   1.000
_cell.length_c   1.000
_cell.angle_alpha   90.00
_cell.angle_beta   90.00
_cell.angle_gamma   90.00
#
_symmetry.space_group_name_H-M   'P 1'
#
loop_
_entity.id
_entity.type
_entity.pdbx_description
1 polymer ?
#
loop_
_entity_poly.entity_id
_entity_poly.type
_entity_poly.pdbx_seq_one_letter_code
_entity_poly.pdbx_strand_id
1 'polypeptide(L)'
;LIRNARFFAFPTLNEGFGIPVLEAQTLGCPVLTSNVSSLPEVVGDSAALVQDPFNVEEIAVVMKRLLEDGGYRATCATRDS
;
A
#
# COMPACT_ATOMS: atom_id res chain seq x y z
N LEU A 1 -12.73 -10.87 2.96
CA LEU A 1 -12.32 -10.38 1.63
C LEU A 1 -10.79 -10.25 1.50
N ILE A 2 -10.07 -9.66 2.46
CA ILE A 2 -8.64 -9.30 2.32
C ILE A 2 -7.68 -10.52 2.38
N ARG A 3 -8.03 -11.60 3.10
CA ARG A 3 -7.13 -12.75 3.37
C ARG A 3 -6.60 -13.54 2.15
N ASN A 4 -7.16 -13.35 0.95
CA ASN A 4 -6.70 -14.00 -0.29
C ASN A 4 -6.36 -12.99 -1.40
N ALA A 5 -6.38 -11.68 -1.10
CA ALA A 5 -5.99 -10.65 -2.05
C ALA A 5 -4.47 -10.68 -2.23
N ARG A 6 -4.00 -10.40 -3.46
CA ARG A 6 -2.56 -10.26 -3.73
C ARG A 6 -1.98 -8.98 -3.14
N PHE A 7 -2.81 -7.94 -3.04
CA PHE A 7 -2.53 -6.67 -2.39
C PHE A 7 -3.85 -5.89 -2.21
N PHE A 8 -3.84 -4.89 -1.34
CA PHE A 8 -4.92 -3.93 -1.12
C PHE A 8 -4.49 -2.58 -1.70
N ALA A 9 -5.26 -2.03 -2.64
CA ALA A 9 -4.97 -0.73 -3.24
C ALA A 9 -5.94 0.33 -2.70
N PHE A 10 -5.38 1.40 -2.14
CA PHE A 10 -6.12 2.49 -1.54
C PHE A 10 -5.39 3.83 -1.76
N PRO A 11 -5.32 4.32 -3.02
CA PRO A 11 -4.66 5.58 -3.36
C PRO A 11 -5.56 6.78 -2.93
N THR A 12 -5.62 7.06 -1.63
CA THR A 12 -6.51 8.10 -1.10
C THR A 12 -5.90 9.49 -1.13
N LEU A 13 -6.76 10.50 -1.03
CA LEU A 13 -6.37 11.92 -1.02
C LEU A 13 -6.30 12.52 0.38
N ASN A 14 -7.05 11.95 1.33
CA ASN A 14 -7.14 12.46 2.68
C ASN A 14 -7.80 11.42 3.60
N GLU A 15 -7.06 10.94 4.61
CA GLU A 15 -7.58 10.10 5.69
C GLU A 15 -6.91 10.57 6.98
N GLY A 16 -7.68 10.62 8.08
CA GLY A 16 -7.19 11.17 9.35
C GLY A 16 -6.27 10.22 10.12
N PHE A 17 -6.43 8.90 9.94
CA PHE A 17 -5.71 7.89 10.73
C PHE A 17 -5.17 6.68 9.94
N GLY A 18 -5.70 6.37 8.75
CA GLY A 18 -5.17 5.26 7.95
C GLY A 18 -5.52 3.86 8.49
N ILE A 19 -6.64 3.74 9.23
CA ILE A 19 -7.10 2.47 9.82
C ILE A 19 -7.24 1.34 8.79
N PRO A 20 -7.82 1.55 7.58
CA PRO A 20 -7.93 0.47 6.59
C PRO A 20 -6.59 -0.09 6.13
N VAL A 21 -5.56 0.76 6.06
CA VAL A 21 -4.21 0.39 5.66
C VAL A 21 -3.52 -0.42 6.76
N LEU A 22 -3.64 0.03 8.01
CA LEU A 22 -3.12 -0.69 9.17
C LEU A 22 -3.78 -2.07 9.34
N GLU A 23 -5.10 -2.18 9.14
CA GLU A 23 -5.80 -3.46 9.18
C GLU A 23 -5.28 -4.43 8.10
N ALA A 24 -5.06 -3.95 6.88
CA ALA A 24 -4.49 -4.75 5.79
C ALA A 24 -3.07 -5.24 6.12
N GLN A 25 -2.20 -4.38 6.65
CA GLN A 25 -0.84 -4.75 7.08
C GLN A 25 -0.85 -5.75 8.24
N THR A 26 -1.75 -5.59 9.22
CA THR A 26 -1.89 -6.54 10.36
C THR A 26 -2.32 -7.93 9.89
N LEU A 27 -2.98 -8.00 8.72
CA LEU A 27 -3.35 -9.25 8.07
C LEU A 27 -2.26 -9.80 7.14
N GLY A 28 -1.09 -9.16 7.06
CA GLY A 28 0.00 -9.53 6.15
C GLY A 28 -0.34 -9.30 4.68
N CYS A 29 -1.31 -8.42 4.39
CA CYS A 29 -1.70 -8.09 3.03
C CYS A 29 -0.85 -6.91 2.53
N PRO A 30 -0.17 -7.06 1.38
CA PRO A 30 0.57 -5.95 0.78
C PRO A 30 -0.32 -4.75 0.51
N VAL A 31 0.12 -3.54 0.82
CA VAL A 31 -0.68 -2.32 0.61
C VAL A 31 -0.07 -1.40 -0.44
N LEU A 32 -0.90 -0.87 -1.33
CA LEU A 32 -0.62 0.30 -2.16
C LEU A 32 -1.43 1.48 -1.64
N THR A 33 -0.77 2.59 -1.33
CA THR A 33 -1.40 3.84 -0.88
C THR A 33 -0.68 5.06 -1.44
N SER A 34 -1.23 6.25 -1.27
CA SER A 34 -0.57 7.50 -1.68
C SER A 34 0.41 8.00 -0.62
N ASN A 35 1.41 8.77 -1.05
CA ASN A 35 2.37 9.48 -0.21
C ASN A 35 1.79 10.80 0.38
N VAL A 36 0.46 10.89 0.48
CA VAL A 36 -0.25 12.11 0.88
C VAL A 36 -0.68 11.99 2.34
N SER A 37 -0.67 13.12 3.06
CA SER A 37 -1.09 13.21 4.47
C SER A 37 -0.17 12.41 5.42
N SER A 38 -0.71 11.93 6.55
CA SER A 38 -0.02 11.17 7.60
C SER A 38 0.25 9.70 7.26
N LEU A 39 -0.16 9.23 6.08
CA LEU A 39 -0.01 7.83 5.67
C LEU A 39 1.44 7.35 5.55
N PRO A 40 2.42 8.12 5.03
CA PRO A 40 3.81 7.69 4.95
C PRO A 40 4.42 7.38 6.32
N GLU A 41 4.06 8.17 7.34
CA GLU A 41 4.51 7.94 8.73
C GLU A 41 3.84 6.70 9.36
N VAL A 42 2.60 6.42 8.97
CA VAL A 42 1.83 5.27 9.46
C VAL A 42 2.32 3.95 8.86
N VAL A 43 2.62 3.95 7.55
CA VAL A 43 2.99 2.75 6.80
C VAL A 43 4.50 2.50 6.73
N GLY A 44 5.33 3.54 6.91
CA GLY A 44 6.78 3.45 6.74
C GLY A 44 7.17 2.83 5.40
N ASP A 45 8.19 1.97 5.42
CA ASP A 45 8.66 1.24 4.23
C ASP A 45 7.79 0.00 3.88
N SER A 46 6.76 -0.27 4.68
CA SER A 46 5.93 -1.48 4.55
C SER A 46 4.69 -1.30 3.67
N ALA A 47 4.70 -0.33 2.76
CA ALA A 47 3.68 -0.13 1.73
C ALA A 47 4.29 0.39 0.42
N ALA A 48 3.62 0.11 -0.69
CA ALA A 48 3.92 0.73 -1.97
C ALA A 48 3.27 2.12 -2.02
N LEU A 49 4.10 3.16 -2.07
CA LEU A 49 3.66 4.54 -2.10
C LEU A 49 3.60 5.06 -3.54
N VAL A 50 2.47 5.66 -3.93
CA VAL A 50 2.36 6.49 -5.14
C VAL A 50 2.48 7.96 -4.77
N GLN A 51 3.20 8.75 -5.56
CA GLN A 51 3.40 10.17 -5.28
C GLN A 51 2.14 10.99 -5.55
N ASP A 52 1.48 10.73 -6.69
CA ASP A 52 0.25 11.42 -7.05
C ASP A 52 -0.93 10.43 -7.15
N PRO A 53 -1.92 10.50 -6.25
CA PRO A 53 -3.12 9.67 -6.31
C PRO A 53 -4.00 9.93 -7.55
N PHE A 54 -3.77 11.02 -8.30
CA PHE A 54 -4.44 11.27 -9.59
C PHE A 54 -3.65 10.71 -10.78
N ASN A 55 -2.40 10.31 -10.59
CA ASN A 55 -1.57 9.75 -11.65
C ASN A 55 -1.88 8.26 -11.84
N VAL A 56 -2.86 7.99 -12.71
CA VAL A 56 -3.30 6.62 -13.04
C VAL A 56 -2.16 5.77 -13.61
N GLU A 57 -1.22 6.37 -14.34
CA GLU A 57 -0.08 5.66 -14.92
C GLU A 57 0.89 5.19 -13.84
N GLU A 58 1.19 6.06 -12.87
CA GLU A 58 2.01 5.72 -11.71
C GLU A 58 1.37 4.57 -10.91
N ILE A 59 0.07 4.70 -10.61
CA ILE A 59 -0.69 3.66 -9.90
C ILE A 59 -0.60 2.33 -10.67
N ALA A 60 -0.80 2.34 -11.99
CA ALA A 60 -0.75 1.14 -12.80
C ALA A 60 0.64 0.49 -12.81
N VAL A 61 1.71 1.28 -12.89
CA VAL A 61 3.10 0.80 -12.82
C VAL A 61 3.38 0.13 -11.48
N VAL A 62 2.97 0.76 -10.37
CA VAL A 62 3.19 0.21 -9.03
C VAL A 62 2.35 -1.04 -8.80
N MET A 63 1.08 -1.06 -9.23
CA MET A 63 0.23 -2.25 -9.19
C MET A 63 0.84 -3.41 -10.00
N LYS A 64 1.36 -3.14 -11.20
CA LYS A 64 2.02 -4.15 -12.03
C LYS A 64 3.24 -4.72 -11.32
N ARG A 65 4.06 -3.86 -10.71
CA ARG A 65 5.22 -4.30 -9.93
C ARG A 65 4.81 -5.18 -8.75
N LEU A 66 3.76 -4.80 -8.01
CA LEU A 66 3.21 -5.63 -6.92
C LEU A 66 2.68 -6.99 -7.40
N LEU A 67 2.21 -7.09 -8.65
CA LEU A 67 1.77 -8.37 -9.23
C LEU A 67 2.94 -9.25 -9.66
N GLU A 68 3.93 -8.67 -10.33
CA GLU A 68 5.02 -9.39 -11.01
C GLU A 68 6.21 -9.70 -10.08
N ASP A 69 6.51 -8.84 -9.12
CA ASP A 69 7.66 -8.98 -8.21
C ASP A 69 7.21 -9.47 -6.83
N GLY A 70 7.43 -10.77 -6.57
CA GLY A 70 7.10 -11.39 -5.30
C GLY A 70 7.97 -10.91 -4.12
N GLY A 71 9.21 -10.50 -4.38
CA GLY A 71 10.11 -9.99 -3.34
C GLY A 71 9.67 -8.60 -2.90
N TYR A 72 9.42 -7.71 -3.85
CA TYR A 72 8.88 -6.38 -3.58
C TYR A 72 7.49 -6.43 -2.94
N ARG A 73 6.64 -7.37 -3.37
CA ARG A 73 5.33 -7.56 -2.73
C ARG A 73 5.46 -7.99 -1.27
N ALA A 74 6.42 -8.86 -0.93
CA ALA A 74 6.63 -9.30 0.44
C ALA A 74 7.11 -8.16 1.35
N THR A 75 7.96 -7.25 0.85
CA THR A 75 8.41 -6.08 1.64
C THR A 75 7.28 -5.12 1.97
N CYS A 76 6.23 -5.08 1.13
CA CYS A 76 5.08 -4.21 1.35
C CYS A 76 3.97 -4.85 2.20
N ALA A 77 4.19 -6.05 2.77
CA ALA A 77 3.15 -6.85 3.45
C ALA A 77 3.13 -6.71 4.97
N THR A 78 4.29 -6.56 5.59
CA THR A 78 4.44 -6.55 7.05
C THR A 78 5.35 -5.42 7.47
N ARG A 79 4.94 -4.72 8.53
CA ARG A 79 5.78 -3.74 9.19
C ARG A 79 6.78 -4.52 10.04
N ASP A 80 8.03 -4.57 9.60
CA ASP A 80 9.11 -5.09 10.44
C ASP A 80 9.26 -4.13 11.63
N SER A 81 9.12 -4.72 12.82
CA SER A 81 9.06 -4.10 14.16
C SER A 81 9.95 -2.88 14.38
#